data_AF-A0A3C1LTT4-F1
#
_entry.id   AF-A0A3C1LTT4-F1
#
_cell.length_a   1.000
_cell.length_b   1.000
_cell.length_c   1.000
_cell.angle_alpha   90.00
_cell.angle_beta   90.00
_cell.angle_gamma   90.00
#
_symmetry.space_group_name_H-M   'P 1'
#
loop_
_entity.id
_entity.type
_entity.pdbx_description
1 polymer ?
#
loop_
_entity_poly.entity_id
_entity_poly.type
_entity_poly.pdbx_seq_one_letter_code
_entity_poly.pdbx_strand_id
1 'polypeptide(L)'
;DTVGTLIGCAGKSGLIQKDGTIPNCKEALFADALGTTVGAMLGTSTVTTFVESASGVAEGGRTGLTALTVAVLFLLSLFLEPLFGSIPSAATAPALIIVGVMMITPVSDIEWTEYTESIPAFLTMLFMVCAYSISDGIMFGILSYVILKSCTGKIKEIKVTTWVVAALFVAKIIFKAL
;
A
#
# COMPACT_ATOMS: atom_id res chain seq x y z
N ASP A 1 -4.34 0.58 2.16
CA ASP A 1 -3.56 -0.29 1.27
C ASP A 1 -3.49 0.28 -0.14
N THR A 2 -4.62 0.34 -0.86
CA THR A 2 -4.73 0.85 -2.24
C THR A 2 -3.91 2.11 -2.54
N VAL A 3 -4.02 3.17 -1.73
CA VAL A 3 -3.30 4.42 -1.98
C VAL A 3 -1.79 4.23 -1.89
N GLY A 4 -1.32 3.45 -0.91
CA GLY A 4 0.11 3.22 -0.70
C GLY A 4 0.71 2.37 -1.82
N THR A 5 0.03 1.29 -2.22
CA THR A 5 0.50 0.41 -3.30
C THR A 5 0.41 1.09 -4.67
N LEU A 6 -0.63 1.90 -4.91
CA LEU A 6 -0.77 2.70 -6.13
C LEU A 6 0.36 3.72 -6.26
N ILE A 7 0.67 4.46 -5.19
CA ILE A 7 1.77 5.44 -5.20
C ILE A 7 3.12 4.71 -5.37
N GLY A 8 3.34 3.59 -4.68
CA GLY A 8 4.56 2.79 -4.82
C GLY A 8 4.75 2.26 -6.25
N CYS A 9 3.68 1.75 -6.86
CA CYS A 9 3.71 1.26 -8.24
C CYS A 9 3.85 2.41 -9.26
N ALA A 10 3.16 3.54 -9.05
CA ALA A 10 3.26 4.73 -9.89
C ALA A 10 4.67 5.34 -9.87
N GLY A 11 5.32 5.36 -8.71
CA GLY A 11 6.70 5.83 -8.55
C GLY A 11 7.69 4.95 -9.31
N LYS A 12 7.55 3.62 -9.21
CA LYS A 12 8.42 2.68 -9.92
C LYS A 12 8.17 2.61 -11.43
N SER A 13 6.96 2.92 -11.88
CA SER A 13 6.59 2.94 -13.30
C SER A 13 6.91 4.26 -14.01
N GLY A 14 7.37 5.29 -13.28
CA GLY A 14 7.63 6.62 -13.83
C GLY A 14 6.37 7.36 -14.27
N LEU A 15 5.21 7.00 -13.70
CA LEU A 15 3.92 7.63 -13.98
C LEU A 15 3.66 8.87 -13.12
N ILE A 16 4.49 9.11 -12.10
CA ILE A 16 4.45 10.35 -11.31
C ILE A 16 4.97 11.50 -12.19
N GLN A 17 4.11 12.49 -12.43
CA GLN A 17 4.46 13.70 -13.18
C GLN A 17 5.41 14.61 -12.38
N LYS A 18 6.03 15.58 -13.06
CA LYS A 18 6.99 16.52 -12.43
C LYS A 18 6.37 17.37 -11.31
N ASP A 19 5.06 17.51 -11.29
CA ASP A 19 4.29 18.20 -10.26
C ASP A 19 3.89 17.28 -9.09
N GLY A 20 4.32 16.01 -9.11
CA GLY A 20 3.98 15.00 -8.11
C GLY A 20 2.60 14.38 -8.30
N THR A 21 1.88 14.69 -9.39
CA THR A 21 0.54 14.16 -9.63
C THR A 21 0.57 12.86 -10.43
N ILE A 22 -0.35 11.94 -10.10
CA ILE A 22 -0.55 10.69 -10.83
C ILE A 22 -1.73 10.89 -11.77
N PRO A 23 -1.57 10.73 -13.10
CA PRO A 23 -2.66 10.88 -14.05
C PRO A 23 -3.74 9.83 -13.77
N ASN A 24 -5.01 10.24 -13.87
CA ASN A 24 -6.17 9.37 -13.66
C ASN A 24 -6.19 8.64 -12.30
N CYS A 25 -5.62 9.23 -11.25
CA CYS A 25 -5.59 8.62 -9.92
C CYS A 25 -7.00 8.33 -9.37
N LYS A 26 -7.97 9.20 -9.66
CA LYS A 26 -9.37 9.00 -9.25
C LYS A 26 -9.98 7.77 -9.92
N GLU A 27 -9.76 7.63 -11.22
CA GLU A 27 -10.24 6.51 -12.04
C GLU A 27 -9.59 5.20 -11.59
N ALA A 28 -8.29 5.23 -11.26
CA ALA A 28 -7.57 4.08 -10.73
C ALA A 28 -8.12 3.64 -9.35
N LEU A 29 -8.35 4.58 -8.43
CA LEU A 29 -8.98 4.30 -7.14
C LEU A 29 -10.42 3.82 -7.29
N PHE A 30 -11.14 4.33 -8.30
CA PHE A 30 -12.51 3.88 -8.58
C PHE A 30 -12.54 2.46 -9.14
N ALA A 31 -11.60 2.11 -10.03
CA ALA A 31 -11.44 0.75 -10.53
C ALA A 31 -11.10 -0.24 -9.40
N ASP A 32 -10.23 0.14 -8.47
CA ASP A 32 -9.90 -0.65 -7.28
C ASP A 32 -11.12 -0.88 -6.37
N ALA A 33 -11.88 0.18 -6.10
CA ALA A 33 -13.09 0.11 -5.29
C ALA A 33 -14.17 -0.77 -5.92
N LEU A 34 -14.37 -0.65 -7.25
CA LEU A 34 -15.27 -1.53 -7.99
C LEU A 34 -14.79 -2.98 -7.95
N GLY A 35 -13.51 -3.21 -8.21
CA GLY A 35 -12.89 -4.54 -8.16
C GLY A 35 -13.03 -5.19 -6.79
N THR A 36 -12.77 -4.44 -5.72
CA THR A 36 -12.95 -4.92 -4.34
C THR A 36 -14.40 -5.20 -4.01
N THR A 37 -15.34 -4.35 -4.43
CA THR A 37 -16.77 -4.56 -4.16
C THR A 37 -17.28 -5.81 -4.88
N VAL A 38 -16.92 -5.98 -6.16
CA VAL A 38 -17.28 -7.18 -6.94
C VAL A 38 -16.59 -8.42 -6.38
N GLY A 39 -15.31 -8.35 -6.04
CA GLY A 39 -14.58 -9.45 -5.41
C GLY A 39 -15.20 -9.88 -4.08
N ALA A 40 -15.57 -8.93 -3.23
CA ALA A 40 -16.25 -9.21 -1.97
C ALA A 40 -17.62 -9.89 -2.19
N MET A 41 -18.39 -9.48 -3.21
CA MET A 41 -19.66 -10.16 -3.58
C MET A 41 -19.44 -11.60 -4.06
N LEU A 42 -18.29 -11.87 -4.68
CA LEU A 42 -17.88 -13.21 -5.13
C LEU A 42 -17.19 -14.02 -4.01
N GLY A 43 -17.03 -13.45 -2.81
CA GLY A 43 -16.41 -14.12 -1.66
C GLY A 43 -14.88 -14.11 -1.66
N THR A 44 -14.22 -13.28 -2.47
CA THR A 44 -12.76 -13.16 -2.50
C THR A 44 -12.26 -12.07 -1.56
N SER A 45 -10.95 -12.07 -1.29
CA SER A 45 -10.28 -10.96 -0.60
C SER A 45 -10.31 -9.66 -1.40
N THR A 46 -9.93 -8.55 -0.75
CA THR A 46 -9.85 -7.22 -1.37
C THR A 46 -8.90 -7.22 -2.56
N VAL A 47 -9.35 -6.68 -3.69
CA VAL A 47 -8.53 -6.50 -4.89
C VAL A 47 -7.71 -5.23 -4.70
N THR A 48 -6.40 -5.31 -4.90
CA THR A 48 -5.48 -4.17 -4.75
C THR A 48 -4.43 -4.18 -5.85
N THR A 49 -3.79 -3.04 -6.08
CA THR A 49 -2.61 -2.98 -6.94
C THR A 49 -1.43 -3.65 -6.24
N PHE A 50 -0.75 -4.59 -6.91
CA PHE A 50 0.41 -5.28 -6.37
C PHE A 50 1.71 -4.56 -6.73
N VAL A 51 2.65 -4.48 -5.77
CA VAL A 51 3.94 -3.78 -5.98
C VAL A 51 4.80 -4.53 -7.00
N GLU A 52 4.67 -5.85 -7.09
CA GLU A 52 5.31 -6.68 -8.09
C GLU A 52 4.90 -6.29 -9.51
N SER A 53 3.70 -5.75 -9.69
CA SER A 53 3.24 -5.28 -11.02
C SER A 53 4.14 -4.18 -11.57
N ALA A 54 4.86 -3.43 -10.71
CA ALA A 54 5.83 -2.44 -11.15
C ALA A 54 6.97 -3.04 -12.00
N SER A 55 7.37 -4.30 -11.75
CA SER A 55 8.35 -5.02 -12.58
C SER A 55 7.82 -5.27 -13.98
N GLY A 56 6.56 -5.70 -14.11
CA GLY A 56 5.90 -5.86 -15.42
C GLY A 56 5.75 -4.53 -16.17
N VAL A 57 5.56 -3.43 -15.45
CA VAL A 57 5.53 -2.08 -16.05
C VAL A 57 6.92 -1.61 -16.47
N ALA A 58 7.97 -1.97 -15.72
CA ALA A 58 9.36 -1.68 -16.07
C ALA A 58 9.79 -2.41 -17.36
N GLU A 59 9.31 -3.65 -17.55
CA GLU A 59 9.49 -4.43 -18.79
C GLU A 59 8.61 -3.94 -19.97
N GLY A 60 7.88 -2.83 -19.81
CA GLY A 60 7.11 -2.18 -20.87
C GLY A 60 5.60 -2.43 -20.84
N GLY A 61 5.08 -3.16 -19.85
CA GLY A 61 3.65 -3.45 -19.68
C GLY A 61 2.82 -2.26 -19.16
N ARG A 62 2.73 -1.18 -19.95
CA ARG A 62 2.11 0.09 -19.57
C ARG A 62 0.65 0.28 -20.02
N THR A 63 0.00 -0.76 -20.56
CA THR A 63 -1.33 -0.64 -21.15
C THR A 63 -2.37 -1.48 -20.39
N GLY A 64 -3.64 -1.10 -20.44
CA GLY A 64 -4.71 -1.93 -19.88
C GLY A 64 -4.80 -3.34 -20.52
N LEU A 65 -4.26 -3.50 -21.73
CA LEU A 65 -4.20 -4.80 -22.40
C LEU A 65 -3.27 -5.78 -21.66
N THR A 66 -2.17 -5.32 -21.06
CA THR A 66 -1.32 -6.20 -20.26
C THR A 66 -2.03 -6.66 -19.01
N ALA A 67 -2.76 -5.77 -18.32
CA ALA A 67 -3.59 -6.15 -17.18
C ALA A 67 -4.68 -7.16 -17.56
N LEU A 68 -5.36 -6.97 -18.71
CA LEU A 68 -6.38 -7.90 -19.19
C LEU A 68 -5.78 -9.26 -19.58
N THR A 69 -4.62 -9.26 -20.23
CA THR A 69 -3.91 -10.50 -20.59
C THR A 69 -3.52 -11.27 -19.33
N VAL A 70 -2.97 -10.58 -18.32
CA VAL A 70 -2.64 -11.18 -17.02
C VAL A 70 -3.90 -11.74 -16.35
N ALA A 71 -5.02 -11.01 -16.35
CA ALA A 71 -6.27 -11.50 -15.79
C ALA A 71 -6.78 -12.78 -16.47
N VAL A 72 -6.71 -12.85 -17.81
CA VAL A 72 -7.09 -14.06 -18.56
C VAL A 72 -6.14 -15.22 -18.27
N LEU A 73 -4.83 -14.97 -18.19
CA LEU A 73 -3.84 -15.99 -17.82
C LEU A 73 -4.05 -16.49 -16.39
N PHE A 74 -4.39 -15.62 -15.44
CA PHE A 74 -4.76 -16.01 -14.08
C PHE A 74 -6.06 -16.82 -14.06
N LEU A 75 -7.05 -16.47 -14.89
CA LEU A 75 -8.28 -17.27 -15.03
C LEU A 75 -7.96 -18.66 -15.56
N LEU A 76 -7.11 -18.78 -16.59
CA LEU A 76 -6.66 -20.06 -17.10
C LEU A 76 -5.84 -20.85 -16.06
N SER A 77 -5.08 -20.16 -15.20
CA SER A 77 -4.27 -20.79 -14.16
C SER A 77 -5.10 -21.54 -13.11
N LEU A 78 -6.39 -21.19 -12.91
CA LEU A 78 -7.29 -21.95 -12.04
C LEU A 78 -7.46 -23.41 -12.48
N PHE A 79 -7.43 -23.69 -13.78
CA PHE A 79 -7.47 -25.08 -14.27
C PHE A 79 -6.16 -25.85 -14.00
N LEU A 80 -5.06 -25.12 -13.81
CA LEU A 80 -3.74 -25.67 -13.47
C LEU A 80 -3.47 -25.63 -11.95
N GLU A 81 -4.42 -25.16 -11.14
CA GLU A 81 -4.36 -25.19 -9.67
C GLU A 81 -3.84 -26.52 -9.09
N PRO A 82 -4.33 -27.71 -9.50
CA PRO A 82 -3.84 -28.99 -8.93
C PRO A 82 -2.35 -29.24 -9.19
N LEU A 83 -1.76 -28.63 -10.23
CA LEU A 83 -0.33 -28.68 -10.51
C LEU A 83 0.44 -27.75 -9.57
N PHE A 84 -0.08 -26.54 -9.31
CA PHE A 84 0.55 -25.56 -8.41
C PHE A 84 0.47 -25.98 -6.94
N GLY A 85 -0.59 -26.68 -6.53
CA GLY A 85 -0.72 -27.25 -5.18
C GLY A 85 0.32 -28.33 -4.86
N SER A 86 0.97 -28.89 -5.88
CA SER A 86 2.07 -29.87 -5.72
C SER A 86 3.44 -29.20 -5.49
N ILE A 87 3.53 -27.88 -5.63
CA ILE A 87 4.78 -27.13 -5.45
C ILE A 87 5.01 -26.88 -3.94
N PRO A 88 6.16 -27.28 -3.38
CA PRO A 88 6.48 -26.99 -1.99
C PRO A 88 6.51 -25.49 -1.71
N SER A 89 5.99 -25.06 -0.56
CA SER A 89 6.05 -23.66 -0.10
C SER A 89 7.47 -23.11 0.00
N ALA A 90 8.45 -23.99 0.22
CA ALA A 90 9.86 -23.63 0.20
C ALA A 90 10.34 -23.08 -1.16
N ALA A 91 9.67 -23.45 -2.27
CA ALA A 91 10.02 -22.97 -3.60
C ALA A 91 9.50 -21.55 -3.88
N THR A 92 8.41 -21.13 -3.23
CA THR A 92 7.85 -19.78 -3.40
C THR A 92 8.44 -18.75 -2.42
N ALA A 93 9.02 -19.21 -1.30
CA ALA A 93 9.62 -18.34 -0.29
C ALA A 93 10.70 -17.38 -0.84
N PRO A 94 11.66 -17.79 -1.70
CA PRO A 94 12.66 -16.87 -2.24
C PRO A 94 12.05 -15.74 -3.07
N ALA A 95 10.99 -16.03 -3.83
CA ALA A 95 10.28 -15.04 -4.61
C ALA A 95 9.62 -13.99 -3.69
N LEU A 96 8.93 -14.43 -2.65
CA LEU A 96 8.29 -13.53 -1.67
C LEU A 96 9.32 -12.67 -0.90
N ILE A 97 10.51 -13.20 -0.61
CA ILE A 97 11.59 -12.42 0.01
C ILE A 97 12.04 -11.28 -0.92
N ILE A 98 12.26 -11.58 -2.21
CA ILE A 98 12.66 -10.56 -3.19
C ILE A 98 11.57 -9.48 -3.33
N VAL A 99 10.31 -9.89 -3.38
CA VAL A 99 9.17 -8.95 -3.37
C VAL A 99 9.21 -8.04 -2.14
N GLY A 100 9.42 -8.60 -0.95
CA GLY A 100 9.54 -7.81 0.28
C GLY A 100 10.67 -6.78 0.22
N VAL A 101 11.82 -7.16 -0.35
CA VAL A 101 12.94 -6.24 -0.60
C VAL A 101 12.54 -5.15 -1.60
N MET A 102 11.77 -5.46 -2.65
CA MET A 102 11.27 -4.44 -3.56
C MET A 102 10.33 -3.45 -2.86
N MET A 103 9.48 -3.93 -1.95
CA MET A 103 8.53 -3.11 -1.19
C MET A 103 9.18 -2.14 -0.20
N ILE A 104 10.41 -2.40 0.28
CA ILE A 104 11.12 -1.46 1.18
C ILE A 104 11.75 -0.29 0.42
N THR A 105 11.91 -0.37 -0.90
CA THR A 105 12.65 0.65 -1.65
C THR A 105 12.09 2.08 -1.49
N PRO A 106 10.75 2.32 -1.50
CA PRO A 106 10.19 3.66 -1.29
C PRO A 106 10.51 4.27 0.09
N VAL A 107 10.94 3.48 1.08
CA VAL A 107 11.39 3.99 2.39
C VAL A 107 12.62 4.90 2.25
N SER A 108 13.40 4.72 1.18
CA SER A 108 14.51 5.61 0.81
C SER A 108 14.06 7.03 0.45
N ASP A 109 12.81 7.21 0.00
CA ASP A 109 12.31 8.50 -0.50
C ASP A 109 11.78 9.39 0.65
N ILE A 110 11.81 8.89 1.89
CA ILE A 110 11.38 9.62 3.08
C ILE A 110 12.41 10.71 3.43
N GLU A 111 11.95 11.89 3.83
CA GLU A 111 12.82 12.99 4.25
C GLU A 111 13.39 12.74 5.66
N TRP A 112 14.44 11.92 5.73
CA TRP A 112 15.07 11.50 6.99
C TRP A 112 15.67 12.63 7.83
N THR A 113 15.99 13.76 7.20
CA THR A 113 16.54 14.96 7.86
C THR A 113 15.51 15.72 8.68
N GLU A 114 14.22 15.53 8.40
CA GLU A 114 13.14 16.24 9.08
C GLU A 114 12.53 15.33 10.15
N TYR A 115 12.76 15.66 11.42
CA TYR A 115 12.36 14.80 12.55
C TYR A 115 10.85 14.65 12.73
N THR A 116 10.03 15.60 12.24
CA THR A 116 8.57 15.49 12.31
C THR A 116 7.99 14.54 11.25
N GLU A 117 8.76 14.17 10.22
CA GLU A 117 8.42 13.15 9.22
C GLU A 117 9.14 11.82 9.50
N SER A 118 10.41 11.86 9.87
CA SER A 118 11.25 10.65 10.04
C SER A 118 10.90 9.83 11.29
N ILE A 119 10.57 10.49 12.41
CA ILE A 119 10.18 9.79 13.65
C ILE A 119 8.84 9.05 13.45
N PRO A 120 7.78 9.67 12.89
CA PRO A 120 6.55 8.95 12.57
C PRO A 120 6.73 7.80 11.60
N ALA A 121 7.53 7.99 10.54
CA ALA A 121 7.84 6.92 9.59
C ALA A 121 8.52 5.73 10.28
N PHE A 122 9.50 6.00 11.13
CA PHE A 122 10.20 4.98 11.92
C PHE A 122 9.25 4.24 12.88
N LEU A 123 8.44 4.97 13.64
CA LEU A 123 7.47 4.39 14.56
C LEU A 123 6.43 3.54 13.82
N THR A 124 5.98 3.99 12.66
CA THR A 124 5.05 3.23 11.80
C THR A 124 5.64 1.86 11.47
N MET A 125 6.87 1.82 10.95
CA MET A 125 7.53 0.56 10.58
C MET A 125 7.76 -0.36 11.79
N LEU A 126 8.20 0.21 12.92
CA LEU A 126 8.44 -0.54 14.15
C LEU A 126 7.14 -1.16 14.68
N PHE A 127 6.07 -0.38 14.79
CA PHE A 127 4.79 -0.87 15.29
C PHE A 127 4.12 -1.86 14.33
N MET A 128 4.30 -1.74 13.02
CA MET A 128 3.82 -2.77 12.07
C MET A 128 4.41 -4.15 12.39
N VAL A 129 5.72 -4.22 12.67
CA VAL A 129 6.41 -5.48 13.00
C VAL A 129 6.05 -5.95 14.41
N CYS A 130 6.11 -5.07 15.41
CA CYS A 130 5.85 -5.43 16.80
C CYS A 130 4.38 -5.81 17.07
N ALA A 131 3.42 -5.17 16.40
CA ALA A 131 2.00 -5.44 16.57
C ALA A 131 1.49 -6.57 15.67
N TYR A 132 2.33 -7.12 14.78
CA TYR A 132 1.93 -8.09 13.74
C TYR A 132 0.69 -7.64 12.94
N SER A 133 0.53 -6.32 12.80
CA SER A 133 -0.69 -5.69 12.27
C SER A 133 -0.32 -4.41 11.53
N ILE A 134 -0.47 -4.46 10.20
CA ILE A 134 -0.23 -3.29 9.33
C ILE A 134 -1.14 -2.13 9.75
N SER A 135 -2.42 -2.45 10.02
CA SER A 135 -3.44 -1.48 10.41
C SER A 135 -3.10 -0.74 11.71
N ASP A 136 -2.61 -1.45 12.73
CA ASP A 136 -2.25 -0.81 13.99
C ASP A 136 -0.94 -0.03 13.88
N GLY A 137 0.02 -0.51 13.08
CA GLY A 137 1.24 0.25 12.78
C GLY A 137 0.96 1.58 12.08
N ILE A 138 0.10 1.59 11.04
CA ILE A 138 -0.35 2.82 10.35
C ILE A 138 -1.05 3.77 11.32
N MET A 139 -1.91 3.22 12.20
CA MET A 139 -2.61 3.99 13.22
C MET A 139 -1.64 4.73 14.15
N PHE A 140 -0.68 4.04 14.74
CA PHE A 140 0.34 4.67 15.61
C PHE A 140 1.21 5.66 14.84
N GLY A 141 1.54 5.34 13.59
CA GLY A 141 2.24 6.24 12.68
C GLY A 141 1.55 7.59 12.51
N ILE A 142 0.29 7.58 12.08
CA ILE A 142 -0.49 8.80 11.85
C ILE A 142 -0.71 9.58 13.15
N LEU A 143 -0.94 8.89 14.28
CA LEU A 143 -1.06 9.57 15.58
C LEU A 143 0.24 10.26 15.99
N SER A 144 1.39 9.57 15.85
CA SER A 144 2.69 10.16 16.16
C SER A 144 3.01 11.36 15.26
N TYR A 145 2.62 11.31 13.99
CA TYR A 145 2.75 12.41 13.03
C TYR A 145 1.99 13.66 13.49
N VAL A 146 0.71 13.48 13.82
CA VAL A 146 -0.15 14.59 14.26
C VAL A 146 0.34 15.17 15.59
N ILE A 147 0.76 14.32 16.53
CA ILE A 147 1.30 14.77 17.82
C ILE A 147 2.59 15.58 17.63
N LEU A 148 3.55 15.06 16.86
CA LEU A 148 4.84 15.74 16.65
C LEU A 148 4.71 17.06 15.90
N LYS A 149 3.95 17.10 14.80
CA LYS A 149 3.70 18.36 14.08
C LYS A 149 2.88 19.36 14.90
N SER A 150 2.02 18.88 15.80
CA SER A 150 1.29 19.77 16.71
C SER A 150 2.22 20.37 17.78
N CYS A 151 3.06 19.56 18.42
CA CYS A 151 3.98 20.03 19.45
C CYS A 151 5.11 20.93 18.90
N THR A 152 5.50 20.75 17.65
CA THR A 152 6.55 21.56 16.99
C THR A 152 6.01 22.84 16.33
N GLY A 153 4.71 23.13 16.47
CA GLY A 153 4.08 24.33 15.93
C GLY A 153 3.81 24.30 14.42
N LYS A 154 4.11 23.19 13.73
CA LYS A 154 3.86 22.96 12.29
C LYS A 154 2.42 22.52 11.99
N ILE A 155 1.44 22.98 12.77
CA ILE A 155 0.03 22.56 12.68
C ILE A 155 -0.57 22.86 11.29
N LYS A 156 -0.13 23.96 10.65
CA LYS A 156 -0.62 24.40 9.33
C LYS A 156 -0.22 23.47 8.18
N GLU A 157 0.79 22.62 8.35
CA GLU A 157 1.20 21.63 7.34
C GLU A 157 0.31 20.38 7.36
N ILE A 158 -0.46 20.18 8.45
CA ILE A 158 -1.34 19.03 8.58
C ILE A 158 -2.65 19.32 7.84
N LYS A 159 -2.92 18.55 6.77
CA LYS A 159 -4.20 18.61 6.07
C LYS A 159 -5.35 18.22 7.01
N VAL A 160 -6.50 18.86 6.83
CA VAL A 160 -7.72 18.60 7.62
C VAL A 160 -8.12 17.12 7.59
N THR A 161 -7.91 16.44 6.46
CA THR A 161 -8.17 15.00 6.32
C THR A 161 -7.36 14.16 7.31
N THR A 162 -6.08 14.48 7.51
CA THR A 162 -5.21 13.76 8.45
C THR A 162 -5.67 13.96 9.90
N TRP A 163 -6.16 15.16 10.23
CA TRP A 163 -6.78 15.44 11.53
C TRP A 163 -8.02 14.61 11.79
N VAL A 164 -8.92 14.50 10.80
CA VAL A 164 -10.14 13.68 10.90
C VAL A 164 -9.78 12.21 11.11
N VAL A 165 -8.83 11.69 10.33
CA VAL A 165 -8.36 10.30 10.46
C VAL A 165 -7.73 10.04 11.83
N ALA A 166 -6.91 10.97 12.33
CA ALA A 166 -6.33 10.85 13.67
C ALA A 166 -7.40 10.85 14.77
N ALA A 167 -8.42 11.72 14.67
CA ALA A 167 -9.53 11.73 15.61
C ALA A 167 -10.31 10.40 15.62
N LEU A 168 -10.55 9.81 14.44
CA LEU A 168 -11.19 8.49 14.33
C LEU A 168 -10.35 7.39 14.96
N PHE A 169 -9.03 7.43 14.81
CA PHE A 169 -8.14 6.46 15.44
C PHE A 169 -8.07 6.59 16.96
N VAL A 170 -8.06 7.82 17.48
CA VAL A 170 -8.20 8.05 18.93
C VAL A 170 -9.53 7.49 19.43
N ALA A 171 -10.63 7.74 18.71
CA ALA A 171 -11.93 7.19 19.06
C ALA A 171 -11.94 5.66 19.05
N LYS A 172 -11.32 5.01 18.06
CA LYS A 172 -11.13 3.54 18.01
C LYS A 172 -10.38 3.02 19.25
N ILE A 173 -9.32 3.70 19.66
CA ILE A 173 -8.54 3.31 20.84
C ILE A 173 -9.39 3.40 22.10
N ILE A 174 -10.14 4.51 22.27
CA ILE A 174 -11.03 4.70 23.42
C ILE A 174 -12.12 3.64 23.45
N PHE A 175 -12.75 3.35 22.31
CA PHE A 175 -13.81 2.33 22.23
C PHE A 175 -13.31 0.91 22.47
N LYS A 176 -12.07 0.60 22.09
CA LYS A 176 -11.46 -0.71 22.34
C LYS A 176 -10.99 -0.86 23.79
N ALA A 177 -10.72 0.26 24.47
CA ALA A 177 -10.29 0.29 25.87
C ALA A 177 -11.47 0.27 26.87
N LEU A 178 -12.70 0.56 26.41
CA LEU A 178 -13.95 0.43 27.16
C LEU A 178 -14.49 -1.00 27.08
#